data_AF-A0A8H8SQI9-F1
#
_entry.id   AF-A0A8H8SQI9-F1
#
_cell.length_a   1.000
_cell.length_b   1.000
_cell.length_c   1.000
_cell.angle_alpha   90.00
_cell.angle_beta   90.00
_cell.angle_gamma   90.00
#
_symmetry.space_group_name_H-M   'P 1'
#
loop_
_entity.id
_entity.type
_entity.pdbx_description
1 polymer ?
#
loop_
_entity_poly.entity_id
_entity_poly.type
_entity_poly.pdbx_seq_one_letter_code
_entity_poly.pdbx_strand_id
1 'polypeptide(L)'
;MTYLFVPKTTLYSILDLMEISRPTFPPANFTALMFGEDRPPTNISEADIAITGAWWPNGMTHSIKSVPATTGNDGNGWLQIEILLVRLNQAYAPNGSFSVYAEGDPRFPSPLGYDAAVCIEEFRPYMLNVYNNTAGSPTTLDLLHRGLDFDNAVDKIQSKTLQNGVQWGINSTGKFDAFASAHENSRDIMLRDNGRDFWYVPNPTVVSFTSGEGPQGYTKLDPARVARALIALDYQYMLPYMAGSQPVVARVYPDHTVAYIRVSPKWLALLLFVTLLLGYASAIFVPRLPLGVPRRDFSVFSWVAALEGDDIISIPNGVGRHEHIDELRRRARDVKVCYTLKSEDGSSLLESQELGEAPDGQ
;
A
#
# COMPACT_ATOMS: atom_id res chain seq x y z
N MET A 1 -9.69 18.28 -32.64
CA MET A 1 -9.06 18.21 -31.30
C MET A 1 -10.02 17.59 -30.32
N THR A 2 -9.56 17.11 -29.16
CA THR A 2 -10.45 16.78 -28.02
C THR A 2 -10.30 17.82 -26.93
N TYR A 3 -11.42 18.38 -26.47
CA TYR A 3 -11.47 19.39 -25.42
C TYR A 3 -12.21 18.88 -24.20
N LEU A 4 -11.75 19.26 -23.01
CA LEU A 4 -12.44 18.98 -21.75
C LEU A 4 -12.62 20.29 -20.98
N PHE A 5 -13.82 20.49 -20.44
CA PHE A 5 -14.19 21.66 -19.65
C PHE A 5 -14.61 21.18 -18.26
N VAL A 6 -13.89 21.62 -17.23
CA VAL A 6 -14.22 21.30 -15.83
C VAL A 6 -14.96 22.48 -15.21
N PRO A 7 -16.25 22.33 -14.85
CA PRO A 7 -17.00 23.38 -14.17
C PRO A 7 -16.44 23.71 -12.78
N LYS A 8 -16.49 24.98 -12.39
CA LYS A 8 -16.16 25.45 -11.04
C LYS A 8 -16.99 24.75 -9.98
N THR A 9 -18.27 24.53 -10.25
CA THR A 9 -19.19 23.85 -9.34
C THR A 9 -18.74 22.43 -9.01
N THR A 10 -18.26 21.68 -10.00
CA THR A 10 -17.72 20.33 -9.80
C THR A 10 -16.48 20.36 -8.90
N LEU A 11 -15.49 21.22 -9.18
CA LEU A 11 -14.29 21.32 -8.35
C LEU A 11 -14.59 21.77 -6.92
N TYR A 12 -15.44 22.79 -6.76
CA TYR A 12 -15.80 23.27 -5.44
C TYR A 12 -16.53 22.21 -4.62
N SER A 13 -17.37 21.38 -5.24
CA SER A 13 -18.03 20.27 -4.53
C SER A 13 -17.03 19.24 -3.99
N ILE A 14 -15.97 18.93 -4.75
CA ILE A 14 -14.91 18.01 -4.32
C ILE A 14 -14.05 18.64 -3.22
N LEU A 15 -13.67 19.92 -3.38
CA LEU A 15 -12.89 20.64 -2.38
C LEU A 15 -13.62 20.78 -1.05
N ASP A 16 -14.93 21.03 -1.09
CA ASP A 16 -15.78 21.08 0.10
C ASP A 16 -15.81 19.73 0.81
N LEU A 17 -15.91 18.63 0.06
CA LEU A 17 -15.90 17.27 0.60
C LEU A 17 -14.54 16.90 1.23
N MET A 18 -13.45 17.47 0.72
CA MET A 18 -12.11 17.31 1.27
C MET A 18 -11.79 18.30 2.40
N GLU A 19 -12.72 19.20 2.74
CA GLU A 19 -12.52 20.28 3.72
C GLU A 19 -11.34 21.20 3.37
N ILE A 20 -11.08 21.41 2.08
CA ILE A 20 -10.01 22.27 1.56
C ILE A 20 -10.58 23.64 1.23
N SER A 21 -9.84 24.70 1.56
CA SER A 21 -10.21 26.06 1.22
C SER A 21 -10.32 26.25 -0.30
N ARG A 22 -11.41 26.85 -0.76
CA ARG A 22 -11.67 27.02 -2.20
C ARG A 22 -10.68 28.03 -2.82
N PRO A 23 -9.82 27.60 -3.75
CA PRO A 23 -8.98 28.54 -4.49
C PRO A 23 -9.81 29.32 -5.51
N THR A 24 -9.34 30.51 -5.86
CA THR A 24 -10.00 31.35 -6.87
C THR A 24 -9.49 30.95 -8.25
N PHE A 25 -10.39 30.50 -9.13
CA PHE A 25 -10.04 30.20 -10.53
C PHE A 25 -10.39 31.38 -11.45
N PRO A 26 -9.46 31.87 -12.26
CA PRO A 26 -9.78 32.85 -13.29
C PRO A 26 -10.79 32.25 -14.30
N PRO A 27 -11.57 33.07 -15.00
CA PRO A 27 -12.39 32.59 -16.12
C PRO A 27 -11.54 31.86 -17.17
N ALA A 28 -12.11 30.83 -17.79
CA ALA A 28 -11.46 30.14 -18.89
C ALA A 28 -11.28 31.08 -20.10
N ASN A 29 -10.30 30.81 -20.96
CA ASN A 29 -10.10 31.52 -22.21
C ASN A 29 -10.26 30.54 -23.37
N PHE A 30 -11.46 30.47 -23.94
CA PHE A 30 -11.77 29.56 -25.04
C PHE A 30 -11.02 29.95 -26.31
N THR A 31 -10.80 31.24 -26.55
CA THR A 31 -10.07 31.71 -27.73
C THR A 31 -8.61 31.24 -27.71
N ALA A 32 -7.98 31.19 -26.53
CA ALA A 32 -6.62 30.68 -26.38
C ALA A 32 -6.53 29.15 -26.38
N LEU A 33 -7.61 28.46 -26.00
CA LEU A 33 -7.66 27.00 -25.92
C LEU A 33 -8.00 26.34 -27.27
N MET A 34 -8.97 26.89 -27.99
CA MET A 34 -9.54 26.29 -29.19
C MET A 34 -8.61 26.43 -30.39
N PHE A 35 -8.55 25.38 -31.20
CA PHE A 35 -7.72 25.36 -32.39
C PHE A 35 -8.53 25.68 -33.65
N GLY A 36 -8.09 26.68 -34.42
CA GLY A 36 -8.71 27.04 -35.68
C GLY A 36 -10.15 27.53 -35.52
N GLU A 37 -11.09 26.85 -36.17
CA GLU A 37 -12.52 27.19 -36.15
C GLU A 37 -13.33 26.42 -35.10
N ASP A 38 -12.66 25.65 -34.23
CA ASP A 38 -13.31 24.90 -33.16
C ASP A 38 -14.04 25.86 -32.20
N ARG A 39 -15.26 25.49 -31.80
CA ARG A 39 -16.12 26.30 -30.91
C ARG A 39 -16.53 25.51 -29.66
N PRO A 40 -16.63 26.18 -28.50
CA PRO A 40 -17.18 25.54 -27.31
C PRO A 40 -18.65 25.17 -27.52
N PRO A 41 -19.16 24.17 -26.79
CA PRO A 41 -20.59 23.91 -26.70
C PRO A 41 -21.37 25.16 -26.27
N THR A 42 -22.54 25.41 -26.87
CA THR A 42 -23.32 26.63 -26.67
C THR A 42 -23.86 26.82 -25.25
N ASN A 43 -23.82 25.77 -24.43
CA ASN A 43 -24.30 25.73 -23.06
C ASN A 43 -23.20 25.95 -22.01
N ILE A 44 -21.97 26.27 -22.42
CA ILE A 44 -20.84 26.46 -21.50
C ILE A 44 -20.34 27.91 -21.61
N SER A 45 -20.18 28.57 -20.47
CA SER A 45 -19.61 29.91 -20.38
C SER A 45 -18.18 29.88 -19.83
N GLU A 46 -17.33 30.83 -20.23
CA GLU A 46 -15.98 30.97 -19.71
C GLU A 46 -15.92 31.24 -18.20
N ALA A 47 -16.94 31.94 -17.68
CA ALA A 47 -17.02 32.31 -16.26
C ALA A 47 -17.26 31.09 -15.35
N ASP A 48 -17.95 30.06 -15.87
CA ASP A 48 -18.35 28.88 -15.11
C ASP A 48 -17.30 27.76 -15.13
N ILE A 49 -16.33 27.82 -16.04
CA ILE A 49 -15.27 26.82 -16.19
C ILE A 49 -14.04 27.23 -15.37
N ALA A 50 -13.53 26.26 -14.61
CA ALA A 50 -12.33 26.43 -13.78
C ALA A 50 -11.06 26.03 -14.52
N ILE A 51 -11.11 24.86 -15.17
CA ILE A 51 -9.95 24.25 -15.82
C ILE A 51 -10.39 23.71 -17.17
N THR A 52 -9.53 23.89 -18.16
CA THR A 52 -9.71 23.32 -19.49
C THR A 52 -8.55 22.42 -19.88
N GLY A 53 -8.82 21.44 -20.73
CA GLY A 53 -7.82 20.58 -21.35
C GLY A 53 -8.05 20.50 -22.86
N ALA A 54 -6.97 20.40 -23.62
CA ALA A 54 -7.00 20.18 -25.06
C ALA A 54 -5.94 19.15 -25.43
N TRP A 55 -6.31 18.15 -26.22
CA TRP A 55 -5.39 17.09 -26.64
C TRP A 55 -5.57 16.75 -28.11
N TRP A 56 -4.44 16.54 -28.78
CA TRP A 56 -4.40 16.11 -30.18
C TRP A 56 -5.01 14.70 -30.34
N PRO A 57 -5.66 14.42 -31.48
CA PRO A 57 -6.13 13.08 -31.84
C PRO A 57 -4.95 12.24 -32.35
N ASN A 58 -4.00 11.95 -31.46
CA ASN A 58 -2.73 11.30 -31.76
C ASN A 58 -2.75 9.78 -31.55
N GLY A 59 -3.92 9.19 -31.30
CA GLY A 59 -4.06 7.76 -31.01
C GLY A 59 -3.70 7.35 -29.59
N MET A 60 -3.35 8.29 -28.69
CA MET A 60 -3.03 7.94 -27.30
C MET A 60 -4.29 7.61 -26.50
N THR A 61 -4.20 6.50 -25.77
CA THR A 61 -5.28 5.90 -25.00
C THR A 61 -5.65 6.70 -23.77
N HIS A 62 -4.67 7.29 -23.08
CA HIS A 62 -4.94 8.28 -22.04
C HIS A 62 -4.07 9.51 -22.19
N SER A 63 -4.52 10.60 -21.59
CA SER A 63 -3.75 11.83 -21.45
C SER A 63 -4.07 12.48 -20.13
N ILE A 64 -3.06 13.14 -19.56
CA ILE A 64 -3.18 13.81 -18.27
C ILE A 64 -2.87 15.28 -18.50
N LYS A 65 -3.52 16.14 -17.72
CA LYS A 65 -3.13 17.53 -17.54
C LYS A 65 -3.17 17.86 -16.06
N SER A 66 -2.03 18.29 -15.52
CA SER A 66 -1.89 18.70 -14.12
C SER A 66 -1.85 20.23 -14.07
N VAL A 67 -2.59 20.81 -13.13
CA VAL A 67 -2.71 22.26 -12.95
C VAL A 67 -2.55 22.58 -11.47
N PRO A 68 -1.53 23.37 -11.09
CA PRO A 68 -1.38 23.82 -9.70
C PRO A 68 -2.52 24.76 -9.32
N ALA A 69 -3.30 24.40 -8.30
CA ALA A 69 -4.24 25.31 -7.67
C ALA A 69 -3.55 26.23 -6.65
N THR A 70 -2.43 25.77 -6.08
CA THR A 70 -1.56 26.56 -5.20
C THR A 70 -0.09 26.25 -5.47
N THR A 71 0.80 27.23 -5.29
CA THR A 71 2.25 27.02 -5.41
C THR A 71 2.95 26.78 -4.06
N GLY A 72 2.18 26.64 -2.97
CA GLY A 72 2.69 26.38 -1.62
C GLY A 72 3.42 27.54 -0.96
N ASN A 73 3.10 28.78 -1.37
CA ASN A 73 3.69 30.00 -0.81
C ASN A 73 3.32 30.20 0.67
N ASP A 74 2.17 29.68 1.10
CA ASP A 74 1.68 29.71 2.47
C ASP A 74 2.40 28.70 3.39
N GLY A 75 3.26 27.84 2.82
CA GLY A 75 4.07 26.88 3.55
C GLY A 75 3.34 25.60 3.96
N ASN A 76 2.05 25.48 3.68
CA ASN A 76 1.21 24.35 4.10
C ASN A 76 1.17 23.18 3.11
N GLY A 77 1.98 23.23 2.05
CA GLY A 77 2.03 22.21 1.02
C GLY A 77 1.51 22.68 -0.33
N TRP A 78 1.01 21.76 -1.15
CA TRP A 78 0.57 22.04 -2.51
C TRP A 78 -0.77 21.38 -2.80
N LEU A 79 -1.59 22.06 -3.58
CA LEU A 79 -2.83 21.57 -4.15
C LEU A 79 -2.68 21.47 -5.67
N GLN A 80 -2.81 20.25 -6.19
CA GLN A 80 -2.80 19.94 -7.62
C GLN A 80 -4.19 19.50 -8.06
N ILE A 81 -4.55 19.89 -9.28
CA ILE A 81 -5.78 19.43 -9.92
C ILE A 81 -5.40 18.77 -11.23
N GLU A 82 -5.89 17.55 -11.41
CA GLU A 82 -5.53 16.74 -12.54
C GLU A 82 -6.74 16.33 -13.34
N ILE A 83 -6.58 16.35 -14.65
CA ILE A 83 -7.57 15.83 -15.58
C ILE A 83 -6.97 14.63 -16.27
N LEU A 84 -7.56 13.47 -16.03
CA LEU A 84 -7.29 12.25 -16.78
C LEU A 84 -8.36 12.10 -17.87
N LEU A 85 -7.93 12.07 -19.12
CA LEU A 85 -8.77 11.78 -20.28
C LEU A 85 -8.44 10.38 -20.81
N VAL A 86 -9.44 9.53 -20.95
CA VAL A 86 -9.36 8.22 -21.61
C VAL A 86 -10.09 8.26 -22.94
N ARG A 87 -9.46 7.70 -23.98
CA ARG A 87 -9.96 7.62 -25.36
C ARG A 87 -9.71 6.22 -25.88
N LEU A 88 -10.77 5.46 -26.08
CA LEU A 88 -10.68 4.05 -26.45
C LEU A 88 -11.60 3.72 -27.60
N ASN A 89 -11.04 3.07 -28.61
CA ASN A 89 -11.84 2.52 -29.68
C ASN A 89 -12.66 1.35 -29.13
N GLN A 90 -13.98 1.41 -29.33
CA GLN A 90 -14.93 0.48 -28.75
C GLN A 90 -14.71 -0.97 -29.21
N ALA A 91 -14.13 -1.19 -30.38
CA ALA A 91 -13.76 -2.53 -30.85
C ALA A 91 -12.74 -3.22 -29.92
N TYR A 92 -11.90 -2.47 -29.21
CA TYR A 92 -10.90 -2.99 -28.27
C TYR A 92 -11.33 -2.89 -26.80
N ALA A 93 -12.44 -2.20 -26.52
CA ALA A 93 -13.07 -2.12 -25.21
C ALA A 93 -14.56 -2.45 -25.33
N PRO A 94 -14.92 -3.69 -25.69
CA PRO A 94 -16.30 -4.07 -26.00
C PRO A 94 -17.24 -3.94 -24.79
N ASN A 95 -16.69 -4.09 -23.58
CA ASN A 95 -17.40 -3.92 -22.31
C ASN A 95 -17.27 -2.50 -21.74
N GLY A 96 -16.70 -1.57 -22.51
CA GLY A 96 -16.47 -0.19 -22.12
C GLY A 96 -17.75 0.63 -22.09
N SER A 97 -18.02 1.28 -20.96
CA SER A 97 -19.08 2.26 -20.78
C SER A 97 -18.47 3.65 -20.74
N PHE A 98 -18.75 4.44 -21.78
CA PHE A 98 -18.18 5.77 -21.96
C PHE A 98 -19.24 6.85 -21.79
N SER A 99 -18.82 8.03 -21.34
CA SER A 99 -19.70 9.18 -21.14
C SER A 99 -20.09 9.83 -22.47
N VAL A 100 -19.17 9.83 -23.45
CA VAL A 100 -19.36 10.41 -24.79
C VAL A 100 -18.75 9.48 -25.82
N TYR A 101 -19.37 9.40 -27.00
CA TYR A 101 -18.84 8.69 -28.15
C TYR A 101 -18.66 9.67 -29.31
N ALA A 102 -17.51 9.61 -29.97
CA ALA A 102 -17.33 10.23 -31.28
C ALA A 102 -17.53 9.20 -32.39
N GLU A 103 -17.97 9.68 -33.55
CA GLU A 103 -18.08 8.86 -34.75
C GLU A 103 -16.73 8.22 -35.11
N GLY A 104 -16.79 6.99 -35.62
CA GLY A 104 -15.60 6.26 -36.06
C GLY A 104 -14.89 7.01 -37.18
N ASP A 105 -13.57 7.16 -37.07
CA ASP A 105 -12.74 7.69 -38.14
C ASP A 105 -12.74 6.69 -39.32
N PRO A 106 -12.65 7.10 -40.59
CA PRO A 106 -12.50 6.17 -41.71
C PRO A 106 -11.34 5.15 -41.54
N ARG A 107 -10.33 5.49 -40.72
CA ARG A 107 -9.21 4.60 -40.33
C ARG A 107 -9.61 3.54 -39.30
N PHE A 108 -10.69 3.75 -38.56
CA PHE A 108 -11.19 2.88 -37.49
C PHE A 108 -12.73 2.86 -37.50
N PRO A 109 -13.37 1.84 -38.09
CA PRO A 109 -14.83 1.83 -38.32
C PRO A 109 -15.67 1.74 -37.04
N SER A 110 -15.06 1.56 -35.88
CA SER A 110 -15.76 1.50 -34.60
C SER A 110 -15.70 2.86 -33.88
N PRO A 111 -16.77 3.26 -33.16
CA PRO A 111 -16.80 4.52 -32.43
C PRO A 111 -15.66 4.66 -31.41
N LEU A 112 -15.24 5.90 -31.19
CA LEU A 112 -14.26 6.25 -30.16
C LEU A 112 -15.01 6.67 -28.89
N GLY A 113 -14.85 5.90 -27.82
CA GLY A 113 -15.39 6.19 -26.50
C GLY A 113 -14.48 7.12 -25.70
N TYR A 114 -15.09 8.06 -24.97
CA TYR A 114 -14.42 9.02 -24.12
C TYR A 114 -14.89 8.88 -22.67
N ASP A 115 -13.93 8.77 -21.77
CA ASP A 115 -14.16 8.86 -20.33
C ASP A 115 -13.17 9.83 -19.70
N ALA A 116 -13.52 10.43 -18.58
CA ALA A 116 -12.64 11.37 -17.91
C ALA A 116 -12.81 11.37 -16.40
N ALA A 117 -11.70 11.56 -15.70
CA ALA A 117 -11.67 11.79 -14.27
C ALA A 117 -11.03 13.15 -13.96
N VAL A 118 -11.59 13.83 -12.97
CA VAL A 118 -11.00 15.03 -12.38
C VAL A 118 -10.57 14.67 -10.97
N CYS A 119 -9.29 14.79 -10.69
CA CYS A 119 -8.68 14.43 -9.43
C CYS A 119 -8.14 15.68 -8.73
N ILE A 120 -8.26 15.72 -7.41
CA ILE A 120 -7.70 16.78 -6.58
C ILE A 120 -6.71 16.11 -5.62
N GLU A 121 -5.47 16.59 -5.64
CA GLU A 121 -4.37 16.03 -4.86
C GLU A 121 -3.86 17.09 -3.92
N GLU A 122 -3.87 16.76 -2.64
CA GLU A 122 -3.36 17.62 -1.59
C GLU A 122 -2.10 17.02 -0.98
N PHE A 123 -1.00 17.73 -1.13
CA PHE A 123 0.30 17.39 -0.56
C PHE A 123 0.51 18.25 0.67
N ARG A 124 0.60 17.65 1.85
CA ARG A 124 0.82 18.37 3.12
C ARG A 124 2.15 17.93 3.76
N PRO A 125 2.99 18.86 4.22
CA PRO A 125 4.12 18.50 5.06
C PRO A 125 3.61 18.06 6.44
N TYR A 126 4.12 16.95 6.95
CA TYR A 126 3.79 16.41 8.27
C TYR A 126 5.06 15.97 9.01
N MET A 127 5.04 16.14 10.33
CA MET A 127 6.06 15.58 11.22
C MET A 127 5.67 14.17 11.63
N LEU A 128 6.65 13.27 11.62
CA LEU A 128 6.46 11.84 11.89
C LEU A 128 7.18 11.42 13.16
N ASN A 129 6.56 10.52 13.92
CA ASN A 129 7.27 9.70 14.90
C ASN A 129 7.94 8.54 14.16
N VAL A 130 9.25 8.41 14.33
CA VAL A 130 10.04 7.35 13.71
C VAL A 130 10.74 6.57 14.81
N TYR A 131 10.59 5.24 14.78
CA TYR A 131 11.32 4.32 15.64
C TYR A 131 12.59 3.88 14.94
N ASN A 132 13.73 4.16 15.56
CA ASN A 132 15.02 3.71 15.06
C ASN A 132 15.34 2.33 15.66
N ASN A 133 15.10 1.27 14.89
CA ASN A 133 15.39 -0.09 15.32
C ASN A 133 16.88 -0.41 15.06
N THR A 134 17.57 -0.96 16.05
CA THR A 134 18.97 -1.42 15.92
C THR A 134 19.14 -2.61 14.96
N ALA A 135 18.06 -3.31 14.60
CA ALA A 135 18.09 -4.51 13.76
C ALA A 135 17.49 -4.33 12.35
N GLY A 136 17.17 -3.10 11.91
CA GLY A 136 16.52 -2.90 10.62
C GLY A 136 16.39 -1.45 10.19
N SER A 137 15.57 -1.21 9.15
CA SER A 137 15.24 0.14 8.71
C SER A 137 14.35 0.86 9.73
N PRO A 138 14.46 2.19 9.87
CA PRO A 138 13.55 2.96 10.72
C PRO A 138 12.10 2.75 10.29
N THR A 139 11.19 2.64 11.27
CA THR A 139 9.76 2.49 11.00
C THR A 139 9.01 3.73 11.44
N THR A 140 8.13 4.23 10.58
CA THR A 140 7.19 5.29 10.95
C THR A 140 6.14 4.71 11.89
N LEU A 141 5.96 5.34 13.05
CA LEU A 141 4.96 4.94 14.04
C LEU A 141 3.65 5.71 13.87
N ASP A 142 3.74 7.04 13.73
CA ASP A 142 2.55 7.90 13.71
C ASP A 142 2.82 9.26 13.04
N LEU A 143 1.74 9.90 12.58
CA LEU A 143 1.69 11.30 12.13
C LEU A 143 1.40 12.20 13.35
N LEU A 144 2.31 13.13 13.66
CA LEU A 144 2.17 13.98 14.84
C LEU A 144 1.30 15.22 14.56
N HIS A 145 1.84 16.12 13.76
CA HIS A 145 1.25 17.43 13.48
C HIS A 145 1.74 17.92 12.12
N ARG A 146 1.13 19.00 11.61
CA ARG A 146 1.53 19.59 10.32
C ARG A 146 2.95 20.13 10.40
N GLY A 147 3.62 20.20 9.26
CA GLY A 147 5.05 20.50 9.16
C GLY A 147 5.47 21.83 9.78
N LEU A 148 4.58 22.82 9.76
CA LEU A 148 4.81 24.14 10.36
C LEU A 148 4.45 24.21 11.85
N ASP A 149 3.60 23.31 12.34
CA ASP A 149 3.04 23.35 13.68
C ASP A 149 4.00 22.72 14.69
N PHE A 150 5.15 23.32 14.95
CA PHE A 150 6.02 22.80 16.01
C PHE A 150 5.37 23.06 17.38
N ASP A 151 5.28 22.03 18.22
CA ASP A 151 4.54 22.04 19.48
C ASP A 151 4.92 23.27 20.36
N ASN A 152 4.00 24.23 20.52
CA ASN A 152 4.21 25.48 21.26
C ASN A 152 4.53 25.25 22.76
N ALA A 153 4.35 24.04 23.27
CA ALA A 153 4.81 23.63 24.60
C ALA A 153 6.34 23.75 24.78
N VAL A 154 7.09 23.98 23.68
CA VAL A 154 8.54 24.15 23.62
C VAL A 154 9.02 25.58 23.87
N ASP A 155 8.13 26.56 24.10
CA ASP A 155 8.53 27.93 24.56
C ASP A 155 9.35 27.93 25.87
N LYS A 156 9.47 26.78 26.55
CA LYS A 156 10.32 26.59 27.74
C LYS A 156 11.67 25.92 27.50
N ILE A 157 11.97 25.40 26.30
CA ILE A 157 13.34 24.94 25.98
C ILE A 157 14.12 26.16 25.50
N GLN A 158 14.56 26.93 26.49
CA GLN A 158 15.49 28.05 26.39
C GLN A 158 16.42 27.91 25.18
N SER A 159 16.30 28.84 24.22
CA SER A 159 17.40 29.73 23.82
C SER A 159 18.80 29.10 23.74
N LYS A 160 18.94 27.87 23.25
CA LYS A 160 20.17 27.44 22.63
C LYS A 160 20.03 27.88 21.19
N THR A 161 20.69 28.98 20.88
CA THR A 161 20.92 29.49 19.53
C THR A 161 20.97 28.31 18.58
N LEU A 162 19.96 28.17 17.71
CA LEU A 162 20.00 27.10 16.72
C LEU A 162 21.33 27.22 16.01
N GLN A 163 22.01 26.09 15.83
CA GLN A 163 23.17 26.07 14.95
C GLN A 163 22.75 26.65 13.60
N ASN A 164 23.57 27.54 13.07
CA ASN A 164 23.32 28.17 11.78
C ASN A 164 22.98 27.10 10.73
N GLY A 165 21.81 27.21 10.10
CA GLY A 165 21.36 26.31 9.04
C GLY A 165 20.35 25.22 9.45
N VAL A 166 20.00 25.09 10.74
CA VAL A 166 18.95 24.17 11.21
C VAL A 166 17.57 24.83 11.13
N GLN A 167 16.60 24.15 10.51
CA GLN A 167 15.22 24.64 10.41
C GLN A 167 14.28 24.03 11.47
N TRP A 168 13.32 24.83 11.92
CA TRP A 168 12.17 24.35 12.68
C TRP A 168 11.08 23.89 11.72
N GLY A 169 10.67 22.64 11.84
CA GLY A 169 9.62 22.08 10.99
C GLY A 169 9.99 21.98 9.52
N ILE A 170 8.98 21.76 8.69
CA ILE A 170 9.09 21.57 7.24
C ILE A 170 8.00 22.40 6.56
N ASN A 171 8.37 23.20 5.56
CA ASN A 171 7.44 24.05 4.81
C ASN A 171 7.62 23.94 3.29
N SER A 172 6.57 24.26 2.53
CA SER A 172 6.56 24.23 1.06
C SER A 172 7.07 25.53 0.40
N THR A 173 7.25 26.62 1.16
CA THR A 173 7.58 27.93 0.60
C THR A 173 8.88 27.89 -0.21
N GLY A 174 8.82 28.40 -1.45
CA GLY A 174 9.95 28.46 -2.38
C GLY A 174 10.39 27.12 -2.97
N LYS A 175 9.62 26.04 -2.79
CA LYS A 175 9.96 24.68 -3.24
C LYS A 175 9.05 24.16 -4.37
N PHE A 176 8.27 25.05 -4.98
CA PHE A 176 7.32 24.67 -6.04
C PHE A 176 8.02 24.05 -7.25
N ASP A 177 9.16 24.59 -7.69
CA ASP A 177 9.83 24.07 -8.89
C ASP A 177 10.30 22.62 -8.71
N ALA A 178 10.85 22.30 -7.53
CA ALA A 178 11.23 20.94 -7.17
C ALA A 178 10.02 20.01 -7.10
N PHE A 179 8.93 20.46 -6.47
CA PHE A 179 7.67 19.74 -6.42
C PHE A 179 7.11 19.49 -7.83
N ALA A 180 7.03 20.52 -8.67
CA ALA A 180 6.47 20.44 -10.01
C ALA A 180 7.27 19.47 -10.89
N SER A 181 8.61 19.55 -10.86
CA SER A 181 9.45 18.59 -11.59
C SER A 181 9.29 17.16 -11.09
N ALA A 182 9.19 16.95 -9.77
CA ALA A 182 8.97 15.61 -9.21
C ALA A 182 7.60 15.04 -9.58
N HIS A 183 6.56 15.88 -9.57
CA HIS A 183 5.18 15.51 -9.91
C HIS A 183 5.03 15.23 -11.41
N GLU A 184 5.64 16.04 -12.28
CA GLU A 184 5.67 15.77 -13.72
C GLU A 184 6.36 14.42 -14.00
N ASN A 185 7.47 14.12 -13.33
CA ASN A 185 8.15 12.83 -13.47
C ASN A 185 7.25 11.65 -13.06
N SER A 186 6.45 11.77 -12.00
CA SER A 186 5.53 10.68 -11.60
C SER A 186 4.43 10.46 -12.63
N ARG A 187 3.94 11.53 -13.28
CA ARG A 187 2.96 11.44 -14.38
C ARG A 187 3.55 10.91 -15.68
N ASP A 188 4.80 11.22 -15.99
CA ASP A 188 5.49 10.69 -17.17
C ASP A 188 5.61 9.16 -17.14
N ILE A 189 5.79 8.56 -15.95
CA ILE A 189 5.75 7.10 -15.80
C ILE A 189 4.39 6.54 -16.21
N MET A 190 3.30 7.21 -15.84
CA MET A 190 1.95 6.81 -16.23
C MET A 190 1.71 6.94 -17.73
N LEU A 191 2.30 7.96 -18.37
CA LEU A 191 2.16 8.19 -19.80
C LEU A 191 3.02 7.25 -20.65
N ARG A 192 4.05 6.62 -20.07
CA ARG A 192 4.94 5.69 -20.77
C ARG A 192 4.21 4.49 -21.37
N ASP A 193 3.10 4.08 -20.77
CA ASP A 193 2.24 2.99 -21.23
C ASP A 193 1.38 3.34 -22.45
N ASN A 194 1.39 4.60 -22.91
CA ASN A 194 0.84 4.97 -24.21
C ASN A 194 1.74 4.42 -25.33
N GLY A 195 1.70 3.11 -25.54
CA GLY A 195 2.36 2.41 -26.64
C GLY A 195 1.74 2.76 -27.99
N ARG A 196 2.58 2.79 -29.04
CA ARG A 196 2.21 3.31 -30.38
C ARG A 196 1.67 2.22 -31.33
N ASP A 197 1.61 0.97 -30.90
CA ASP A 197 1.37 -0.16 -31.80
C ASP A 197 0.04 -0.04 -32.55
N PHE A 198 -0.99 0.49 -31.88
CA PHE A 198 -2.31 0.76 -32.46
C PHE A 198 -2.96 1.97 -31.78
N TRP A 199 -3.84 2.67 -32.50
CA TRP A 199 -4.47 3.89 -31.99
C TRP A 199 -5.67 3.56 -31.09
N TYR A 200 -5.74 4.23 -29.93
CA TYR A 200 -6.85 4.16 -28.98
C TYR A 200 -7.11 2.74 -28.45
N VAL A 201 -6.05 1.97 -28.22
CA VAL A 201 -6.12 0.60 -27.67
C VAL A 201 -5.88 0.59 -26.17
N PRO A 202 -6.66 -0.13 -25.35
CA PRO A 202 -6.42 -0.21 -23.92
C PRO A 202 -4.98 -0.61 -23.59
N ASN A 203 -4.40 0.07 -22.62
CA ASN A 203 -3.09 -0.28 -22.05
C ASN A 203 -3.28 -0.76 -20.59
N PRO A 204 -2.27 -1.43 -20.01
CA PRO A 204 -2.37 -1.94 -18.64
C PRO A 204 -2.73 -0.85 -17.62
N THR A 205 -2.14 0.35 -17.76
CA THR A 205 -2.45 1.52 -16.94
C THR A 205 -3.95 1.84 -16.94
N VAL A 206 -4.57 2.00 -18.11
CA VAL A 206 -5.99 2.37 -18.22
C VAL A 206 -6.92 1.25 -17.81
N VAL A 207 -6.56 -0.01 -18.06
CA VAL A 207 -7.34 -1.16 -17.54
C VAL A 207 -7.30 -1.19 -16.01
N SER A 208 -6.16 -0.87 -15.39
CA SER A 208 -6.00 -0.84 -13.92
C SER A 208 -6.88 0.19 -13.22
N PHE A 209 -7.30 1.25 -13.93
CA PHE A 209 -8.26 2.25 -13.44
C PHE A 209 -9.70 1.74 -13.39
N THR A 210 -9.95 0.53 -13.86
CA THR A 210 -11.28 -0.06 -13.96
C THR A 210 -11.37 -1.38 -13.20
N SER A 211 -12.54 -1.98 -13.19
CA SER A 211 -12.79 -3.27 -12.55
C SER A 211 -12.54 -4.49 -13.44
N GLY A 212 -12.19 -4.30 -14.71
CA GLY A 212 -12.00 -5.42 -15.63
C GLY A 212 -10.55 -5.89 -15.74
N GLU A 213 -10.36 -6.96 -16.51
CA GLU A 213 -9.10 -7.70 -16.59
C GLU A 213 -8.74 -8.04 -18.04
N GLY A 214 -7.44 -8.13 -18.31
CA GLY A 214 -6.89 -8.50 -19.61
C GLY A 214 -6.81 -7.33 -20.62
N PRO A 215 -6.30 -7.60 -21.84
CA PRO A 215 -5.98 -6.55 -22.83
C PRO A 215 -7.17 -5.74 -23.34
N GLN A 216 -8.39 -6.28 -23.23
CA GLN A 216 -9.65 -5.62 -23.61
C GLN A 216 -10.53 -5.34 -22.39
N GLY A 217 -9.95 -5.43 -21.19
CA GLY A 217 -10.64 -5.40 -19.91
C GLY A 217 -11.12 -4.03 -19.45
N TYR A 218 -11.04 -2.98 -20.27
CA TYR A 218 -11.54 -1.67 -19.87
C TYR A 218 -13.07 -1.69 -19.74
N THR A 219 -13.57 -1.27 -18.58
CA THR A 219 -15.01 -1.13 -18.31
C THR A 219 -15.42 0.33 -18.19
N LYS A 220 -15.10 0.98 -17.08
CA LYS A 220 -15.34 2.41 -16.83
C LYS A 220 -14.35 2.88 -15.78
N LEU A 221 -14.04 4.18 -15.75
CA LEU A 221 -13.19 4.72 -14.69
C LEU A 221 -13.83 4.49 -13.31
N ASP A 222 -13.07 3.87 -12.41
CA ASP A 222 -13.41 3.73 -11.00
C ASP A 222 -12.61 4.78 -10.21
N PRO A 223 -13.28 5.78 -9.60
CA PRO A 223 -12.62 6.85 -8.86
C PRO A 223 -11.65 6.34 -7.79
N ALA A 224 -11.98 5.24 -7.11
CA ALA A 224 -11.13 4.71 -6.04
C ALA A 224 -9.86 4.05 -6.59
N ARG A 225 -9.91 3.47 -7.80
CA ARG A 225 -8.74 2.86 -8.46
C ARG A 225 -7.85 3.91 -9.08
N VAL A 226 -8.44 4.92 -9.73
CA VAL A 226 -7.69 6.07 -10.26
C VAL A 226 -6.94 6.77 -9.12
N ALA A 227 -7.61 7.09 -8.01
CA ALA A 227 -6.99 7.71 -6.85
C ALA A 227 -5.83 6.86 -6.28
N ARG A 228 -6.04 5.55 -6.13
CA ARG A 228 -4.97 4.64 -5.66
C ARG A 228 -3.78 4.58 -6.60
N ALA A 229 -4.01 4.58 -7.92
CA ALA A 229 -2.93 4.54 -8.90
C ALA A 229 -2.11 5.83 -8.88
N LEU A 230 -2.76 6.99 -8.83
CA LEU A 230 -2.08 8.28 -8.70
C LEU A 230 -1.25 8.36 -7.41
N ILE A 231 -1.84 7.99 -6.26
CA ILE A 231 -1.13 7.97 -4.97
C ILE A 231 0.07 7.02 -5.01
N ALA A 232 -0.06 5.84 -5.62
CA ALA A 232 1.04 4.89 -5.74
C ALA A 232 2.20 5.45 -6.59
N LEU A 233 1.88 6.15 -7.68
CA LEU A 233 2.88 6.81 -8.52
C LEU A 233 3.59 7.93 -7.78
N ASP A 234 2.85 8.78 -7.05
CA ASP A 234 3.46 9.85 -6.27
C ASP A 234 4.33 9.32 -5.14
N TYR A 235 3.89 8.26 -4.47
CA TYR A 235 4.69 7.62 -3.43
C TYR A 235 6.01 7.06 -3.97
N GLN A 236 5.97 6.38 -5.12
CA GLN A 236 7.14 5.69 -5.68
C GLN A 236 8.08 6.62 -6.45
N TYR A 237 7.54 7.59 -7.19
CA TYR A 237 8.30 8.36 -8.18
C TYR A 237 8.38 9.86 -7.88
N MET A 238 7.54 10.41 -6.99
CA MET A 238 7.61 11.82 -6.60
C MET A 238 8.30 12.01 -5.24
N LEU A 239 7.85 11.30 -4.20
CA LEU A 239 8.33 11.49 -2.83
C LEU A 239 9.86 11.34 -2.66
N PRO A 240 10.56 10.42 -3.34
CA PRO A 240 12.02 10.34 -3.22
C PRO A 240 12.75 11.63 -3.64
N TYR A 241 12.21 12.39 -4.59
CA TYR A 241 12.77 13.67 -5.01
C TYR A 241 12.45 14.82 -4.06
N MET A 242 11.52 14.61 -3.13
CA MET A 242 11.17 15.58 -2.09
C MET A 242 12.04 15.44 -0.83
N ALA A 243 12.98 14.49 -0.81
CA ALA A 243 13.95 14.33 0.27
C ALA A 243 14.98 15.48 0.26
N GLY A 244 14.93 16.34 1.27
CA GLY A 244 15.90 17.43 1.47
C GLY A 244 17.11 17.00 2.30
N SER A 245 18.22 17.73 2.16
CA SER A 245 19.44 17.54 2.97
C SER A 245 19.55 18.52 4.15
N GLN A 246 18.63 19.48 4.26
CA GLN A 246 18.67 20.50 5.30
C GLN A 246 18.38 19.88 6.68
N PRO A 247 19.20 20.14 7.70
CA PRO A 247 18.97 19.61 9.04
C PRO A 247 17.69 20.21 9.64
N VAL A 248 16.82 19.35 10.14
CA VAL A 248 15.55 19.71 10.81
C VAL A 248 15.64 19.36 12.29
N VAL A 249 15.08 20.20 13.15
CA VAL A 249 14.95 19.88 14.57
C VAL A 249 14.06 18.65 14.75
N ALA A 250 14.58 17.62 15.40
CA ALA A 250 13.85 16.41 15.77
C ALA A 250 13.95 16.17 17.27
N ARG A 251 12.90 15.58 17.85
CA ARG A 251 12.90 15.16 19.25
C ARG A 251 13.25 13.68 19.35
N VAL A 252 14.22 13.38 20.19
CA VAL A 252 14.58 11.99 20.51
C VAL A 252 13.95 11.64 21.84
N TYR A 253 13.16 10.56 21.84
CA TYR A 253 12.66 9.94 23.04
C TYR A 253 13.50 8.68 23.28
N PRO A 254 14.46 8.70 24.22
CA PRO A 254 15.23 7.51 24.51
C PRO A 254 14.31 6.44 25.10
N ASP A 255 14.36 5.23 24.54
CA ASP A 255 13.66 4.10 25.13
C ASP A 255 14.24 3.81 26.50
N HIS A 256 13.42 3.96 27.52
CA HIS A 256 13.71 3.43 28.84
C HIS A 256 13.15 2.01 28.90
N THR A 257 14.05 1.03 28.94
CA THR A 257 13.68 -0.36 29.17
C THR A 257 13.12 -0.50 30.60
N VAL A 258 11.79 -0.47 30.72
CA VAL A 258 11.09 -0.48 32.03
C VAL A 258 11.10 -1.88 32.66
N ALA A 259 11.28 -2.93 31.85
CA ALA A 259 11.30 -4.31 32.32
C ALA A 259 12.52 -5.07 31.76
N TYR A 260 13.35 -5.61 32.65
CA TYR A 260 14.34 -6.62 32.31
C TYR A 260 13.97 -7.92 33.03
N ILE A 261 13.92 -9.02 32.30
CA ILE A 261 13.83 -10.36 32.92
C ILE A 261 15.26 -10.84 33.10
N ARG A 262 15.75 -10.78 34.34
CA ARG A 262 17.02 -11.44 34.70
C ARG A 262 16.71 -12.84 35.21
N VAL A 263 16.97 -13.83 34.37
CA VAL A 263 16.98 -15.23 34.81
C VAL A 263 18.30 -15.48 35.53
N SER A 264 18.24 -15.68 36.86
CA SER A 264 19.42 -16.11 37.60
C SER A 264 19.75 -17.55 37.23
N PRO A 265 20.92 -17.82 36.62
CA PRO A 265 21.27 -19.18 36.17
C PRO A 265 21.33 -20.16 37.34
N LYS A 266 21.67 -19.68 38.54
CA LYS A 266 21.71 -20.49 39.76
C LYS A 266 20.31 -20.94 40.19
N TRP A 267 19.33 -20.02 40.19
CA TRP A 267 17.95 -20.34 40.55
C TRP A 267 17.26 -21.20 39.48
N LEU A 268 17.53 -20.93 38.20
CA LEU A 268 17.03 -21.76 37.10
C LEU A 268 17.60 -23.18 37.20
N ALA A 269 18.91 -23.33 37.38
CA ALA A 269 19.55 -24.63 37.53
C ALA A 269 19.03 -25.39 38.76
N LEU A 270 18.83 -24.70 39.89
CA LEU A 270 18.24 -25.30 41.10
C LEU A 270 16.81 -25.79 40.84
N LEU A 271 15.97 -24.96 40.21
CA LEU A 271 14.60 -25.34 39.85
C LEU A 271 14.59 -26.55 38.94
N LEU A 272 15.40 -26.55 37.88
CA LEU A 272 15.54 -27.67 36.95
C LEU A 272 16.00 -28.95 37.66
N PHE A 273 16.97 -28.83 38.56
CA PHE A 273 17.48 -29.96 39.35
C PHE A 273 16.42 -30.52 40.30
N VAL A 274 15.69 -29.66 41.01
CA VAL A 274 14.59 -30.07 41.91
C VAL A 274 13.47 -30.74 41.11
N THR A 275 13.08 -30.20 39.96
CA THR A 275 12.08 -30.83 39.08
C THR A 275 12.54 -32.19 38.58
N LEU A 276 13.83 -32.35 38.26
CA LEU A 276 14.40 -33.62 37.84
C LEU A 276 14.39 -34.65 38.98
N LEU A 277 14.75 -34.24 40.20
CA LEU A 277 14.69 -35.12 41.38
C LEU A 277 13.26 -35.53 41.74
N LEU A 278 12.30 -34.59 41.69
CA LEU A 278 10.87 -34.88 41.88
C LEU A 278 10.37 -35.85 40.80
N GLY A 279 10.76 -35.63 39.54
CA GLY A 279 10.48 -36.55 38.45
C GLY A 279 11.04 -37.95 38.71
N TYR A 280 12.29 -38.04 39.14
CA TYR A 280 12.95 -39.31 39.48
C TYR A 280 12.29 -40.02 40.68
N ALA A 281 11.98 -39.28 41.75
CA ALA A 281 11.26 -39.81 42.90
C ALA A 281 9.87 -40.31 42.51
N SER A 282 9.13 -39.56 41.70
CA SER A 282 7.82 -40.01 41.19
C SER A 282 7.94 -41.28 40.35
N ALA A 283 9.00 -41.43 39.54
CA ALA A 283 9.22 -42.63 38.75
C ALA A 283 9.49 -43.90 39.59
N ILE A 284 10.08 -43.74 40.78
CA ILE A 284 10.40 -44.81 41.73
C ILE A 284 9.22 -45.12 42.66
N PHE A 285 8.57 -44.09 43.21
CA PHE A 285 7.56 -44.23 44.28
C PHE A 285 6.13 -44.36 43.79
N VAL A 286 5.85 -44.24 42.48
CA VAL A 286 4.54 -44.64 41.94
C VAL A 286 4.42 -46.17 42.00
N PRO A 287 3.53 -46.72 42.84
CA PRO A 287 3.35 -48.16 42.96
C PRO A 287 2.94 -48.72 41.59
N ARG A 288 3.58 -49.81 41.18
CA ARG A 288 3.23 -50.52 39.94
C ARG A 288 1.75 -50.87 40.02
N LEU A 289 0.97 -50.41 39.05
CA LEU A 289 -0.43 -50.84 38.91
C LEU A 289 -0.46 -52.37 38.88
N PRO A 290 -1.23 -53.03 39.76
CA PRO A 290 -1.43 -54.46 39.66
C PRO A 290 -2.08 -54.75 38.30
N LEU A 291 -1.67 -55.85 37.66
CA LEU A 291 -2.09 -56.36 36.33
C LEU A 291 -1.22 -55.99 35.11
N GLY A 292 0.01 -55.51 35.28
CA GLY A 292 1.00 -55.51 34.19
C GLY A 292 0.66 -54.61 32.99
N VAL A 293 -0.21 -53.62 33.19
CA VAL A 293 -0.50 -52.59 32.17
C VAL A 293 0.75 -51.72 32.01
N PRO A 294 1.26 -51.51 30.79
CA PRO A 294 2.44 -50.69 30.55
C PRO A 294 2.19 -49.24 31.01
N ARG A 295 3.23 -48.60 31.58
CA ARG A 295 3.17 -47.19 31.98
C ARG A 295 2.82 -46.35 30.74
N ARG A 296 1.93 -45.35 30.88
CA ARG A 296 1.84 -44.27 29.89
C ARG A 296 3.20 -43.57 29.89
N ASP A 297 3.91 -43.63 28.76
CA ASP A 297 5.25 -43.05 28.65
C ASP A 297 5.19 -41.55 28.97
N PHE A 298 5.94 -41.12 29.98
CA PHE A 298 6.21 -39.70 30.28
C PHE A 298 7.36 -39.18 29.40
N SER A 299 7.41 -39.60 28.13
CA SER A 299 8.38 -39.06 27.18
C SER A 299 8.00 -37.62 26.83
N VAL A 300 8.99 -36.81 26.49
CA VAL A 300 8.78 -35.41 26.05
C VAL A 300 7.75 -35.36 24.91
N PHE A 301 7.75 -36.35 24.02
CA PHE A 301 6.77 -36.50 22.94
C PHE A 301 5.33 -36.67 23.43
N SER A 302 5.09 -37.37 24.56
CA SER A 302 3.74 -37.49 25.14
C SER A 302 3.27 -36.19 25.77
N TRP A 303 4.19 -35.38 26.29
CA TRP A 303 3.88 -34.04 26.83
C TRP A 303 3.64 -33.02 25.72
N VAL A 304 4.49 -33.01 24.69
CA VAL A 304 4.31 -32.15 23.51
C VAL A 304 2.99 -32.49 22.82
N ALA A 305 2.70 -33.76 22.56
CA ALA A 305 1.43 -34.19 21.98
C ALA A 305 0.20 -33.91 22.87
N ALA A 306 0.37 -33.76 24.19
CA ALA A 306 -0.73 -33.44 25.11
C ALA A 306 -0.92 -31.92 25.31
N LEU A 307 0.14 -31.12 25.16
CA LEU A 307 0.11 -29.66 25.25
C LEU A 307 -0.28 -29.02 23.91
N GLU A 308 0.11 -29.62 22.79
CA GLU A 308 -0.24 -29.20 21.42
C GLU A 308 -1.44 -29.97 20.85
N GLY A 309 -2.40 -30.31 21.70
CA GLY A 309 -3.65 -30.96 21.28
C GLY A 309 -4.26 -30.28 20.05
N ASP A 310 -4.57 -31.10 19.05
CA ASP A 310 -5.28 -30.83 17.79
C ASP A 310 -4.70 -29.86 16.75
N ASP A 311 -3.66 -29.06 17.03
CA ASP A 311 -3.23 -28.02 16.07
C ASP A 311 -2.02 -28.37 15.18
N ILE A 312 -1.21 -29.39 15.49
CA ILE A 312 -0.02 -29.73 14.67
C ILE A 312 -0.20 -31.00 13.83
N ILE A 313 -1.19 -31.84 14.12
CA ILE A 313 -1.44 -33.04 13.34
C ILE A 313 -2.96 -33.13 13.11
N SER A 314 -3.38 -32.91 11.86
CA SER A 314 -4.76 -33.13 11.41
C SER A 314 -5.10 -34.62 11.45
N ILE A 315 -5.23 -35.18 12.65
CA ILE A 315 -5.70 -36.55 12.88
C ILE A 315 -7.22 -36.48 12.78
N PRO A 316 -7.87 -37.24 11.86
CA PRO A 316 -9.31 -37.17 11.73
C PRO A 316 -9.99 -37.60 13.03
N ASN A 317 -10.93 -36.77 13.48
CA ASN A 317 -11.74 -36.93 14.68
C ASN A 317 -12.18 -38.37 14.92
N GLY A 318 -11.70 -38.97 16.01
CA GLY A 318 -12.19 -40.28 16.47
C GLY A 318 -11.13 -41.19 17.08
N VAL A 319 -10.31 -40.72 18.02
CA VAL A 319 -9.49 -41.64 18.83
C VAL A 319 -10.29 -42.04 20.07
N GLY A 320 -10.91 -43.22 20.01
CA GLY A 320 -11.59 -43.82 21.14
C GLY A 320 -10.64 -44.06 22.31
N ARG A 321 -11.14 -43.90 23.53
CA ARG A 321 -10.44 -43.92 24.84
C ARG A 321 -9.61 -45.19 25.17
N HIS A 322 -9.41 -46.12 24.23
CA HIS A 322 -8.76 -47.43 24.43
C HIS A 322 -7.83 -47.90 23.30
N GLU A 323 -7.34 -47.06 22.37
CA GLU A 323 -6.35 -47.52 21.38
C GLU A 323 -4.93 -47.66 22.00
N HIS A 324 -4.21 -48.73 21.62
CA HIS A 324 -2.85 -49.04 22.10
C HIS A 324 -1.79 -48.16 21.37
N ILE A 325 -0.73 -47.75 22.07
CA ILE A 325 0.31 -46.84 21.54
C ILE A 325 1.00 -47.38 20.28
N ASP A 326 1.09 -48.70 20.12
CA ASP A 326 1.66 -49.34 18.92
C ASP A 326 0.81 -49.10 17.66
N GLU A 327 -0.52 -48.96 17.81
CA GLU A 327 -1.42 -48.59 16.71
C GLU A 327 -1.29 -47.12 16.35
N LEU A 328 -1.12 -46.23 17.34
CA LEU A 328 -0.81 -44.82 17.11
C LEU A 328 0.54 -44.64 16.41
N ARG A 329 1.56 -45.42 16.80
CA ARG A 329 2.89 -45.42 16.18
C ARG A 329 2.86 -45.98 14.74
N ARG A 330 2.01 -46.98 14.46
CA ARG A 330 1.77 -47.47 13.10
C ARG A 330 1.02 -46.46 12.24
N ARG A 331 -0.06 -45.86 12.74
CA ARG A 331 -0.79 -44.82 12.01
C ARG A 331 0.10 -43.61 11.75
N ALA A 332 0.86 -43.15 12.74
CA ALA A 332 1.79 -42.02 12.58
C ALA A 332 2.95 -42.29 11.61
N ARG A 333 3.33 -43.56 11.38
CA ARG A 333 4.36 -43.93 10.39
C ARG A 333 3.91 -43.66 8.95
N ASP A 334 2.61 -43.72 8.69
CA ASP A 334 2.03 -43.54 7.35
C ASP A 334 1.50 -42.12 7.11
N VAL A 335 1.57 -41.23 8.12
CA VAL A 335 1.19 -39.83 7.95
C VAL A 335 2.38 -39.06 7.37
N LYS A 336 2.33 -38.74 6.08
CA LYS A 336 3.24 -37.76 5.47
C LYS A 336 3.06 -36.42 6.19
N VAL A 337 4.11 -35.98 6.89
CA VAL A 337 4.16 -34.66 7.52
C VAL A 337 4.30 -33.63 6.41
N CYS A 338 3.20 -32.99 6.06
CA CYS A 338 3.19 -31.87 5.15
C CYS A 338 3.34 -30.58 5.96
N TYR A 339 4.47 -29.90 5.82
CA TYR A 339 4.62 -28.54 6.33
C TYR A 339 3.91 -27.59 5.37
N THR A 340 2.89 -26.89 5.84
CA THR A 340 2.37 -25.73 5.12
C THR A 340 3.22 -24.53 5.49
N LEU A 341 4.18 -24.19 4.62
CA LEU A 341 4.82 -22.88 4.69
C LEU A 341 3.75 -21.84 4.33
N LYS A 342 3.26 -21.10 5.32
CA LYS A 342 2.46 -19.90 5.07
C LYS A 342 3.37 -18.85 4.45
N SER A 343 3.33 -18.76 3.12
CA SER A 343 3.72 -17.56 2.38
C SER A 343 2.73 -16.44 2.70
N GLU A 344 3.21 -15.19 2.81
CA GLU A 344 2.45 -14.00 3.20
C GLU A 344 1.25 -13.66 2.28
N ASP A 345 1.05 -14.38 1.17
CA ASP A 345 -0.09 -14.20 0.26
C ASP A 345 -1.20 -15.26 0.37
N GLY A 346 -1.21 -16.09 1.42
CA GLY A 346 -2.41 -16.89 1.75
C GLY A 346 -2.75 -18.06 0.81
N SER A 347 -1.84 -18.49 -0.06
CA SER A 347 -1.96 -19.74 -0.82
C SER A 347 -0.95 -20.78 -0.34
N SER A 348 -1.42 -21.96 0.10
CA SER A 348 -0.57 -23.07 0.54
C SER A 348 -0.08 -23.92 -0.66
N LEU A 349 1.23 -24.00 -0.86
CA LEU A 349 1.88 -25.01 -1.70
C LEU A 349 2.39 -26.15 -0.82
N LEU A 350 2.07 -27.39 -1.18
CA LEU A 350 2.51 -28.61 -0.49
C LEU A 350 3.73 -29.18 -1.20
N GLU A 351 4.90 -29.15 -0.55
CA GLU A 351 6.10 -29.82 -1.01
C GLU A 351 6.40 -31.01 -0.08
N SER A 352 6.52 -32.22 -0.65
CA SER A 352 6.80 -33.45 0.08
C SER A 352 8.23 -33.92 -0.19
N GLN A 353 9.07 -33.99 0.84
CA GLN A 353 10.42 -34.53 0.74
C GLN A 353 10.49 -35.88 1.47
N GLU A 354 10.91 -36.94 0.77
CA GLU A 354 11.13 -38.27 1.35
C GLU A 354 12.55 -38.37 1.96
N LEU A 355 12.64 -38.64 3.26
CA LEU A 355 13.92 -38.90 3.93
C LEU A 355 14.35 -40.35 3.66
N GLY A 356 15.41 -40.51 2.86
CA GLY A 356 16.06 -41.79 2.59
C GLY A 356 16.86 -42.33 3.79
N GLU A 357 16.85 -43.67 3.90
CA GLU A 357 17.57 -44.45 4.91
C GLU A 357 19.09 -44.22 4.88
N ALA A 358 19.71 -44.10 6.05
CA ALA A 358 21.15 -44.18 6.22
C ALA A 358 21.58 -45.66 6.25
N PRO A 359 22.67 -46.06 5.57
CA PRO A 359 23.07 -47.47 5.49
C PRO A 359 23.71 -47.98 6.78
N ASP A 360 23.35 -49.22 7.12
CA ASP A 360 23.93 -50.04 8.18
C ASP A 360 25.44 -50.24 7.97
N GLY A 361 26.21 -49.99 9.04
CA GLY A 361 27.61 -50.35 9.12
C GLY A 361 27.78 -51.74 9.74
N GLN A 362 27.85 -52.76 8.88
CA GLN A 362 28.99 -53.70 8.78
C GLN A 362 28.99 -54.39 7.43
#